data_AF-A0A833DPW6-F1
#
_entry.id   AF-A0A833DPW6-F1
#
_cell.length_a   1.000
_cell.length_b   1.000
_cell.length_c   1.000
_cell.angle_alpha   90.00
_cell.angle_beta   90.00
_cell.angle_gamma   90.00
#
_symmetry.space_group_name_H-M   'P 1'
#
loop_
_entity.id
_entity.type
_entity.pdbx_description
1 polymer ?
#
loop_
_entity_poly.entity_id
_entity_poly.type
_entity_poly.pdbx_seq_one_letter_code
_entity_poly.pdbx_strand_id
1 'polypeptide(L)' 'EGEVVALFKTSVAKADDLEKWLAENHPYEVPAIIRIGARANESYADWLAEVLEA' A
#
# COMPACT_ATOMS: atom_id res chain seq x y z
N GLU A 1 -2.22 18.07 -18.54
CA GLU A 1 -1.54 16.99 -17.81
C GLU A 1 -1.89 17.10 -16.34
N GLY A 2 -2.10 15.97 -15.67
CA GLY A 2 -2.41 15.92 -14.25
C GLY A 2 -2.21 14.49 -13.76
N GLU A 3 -1.41 14.34 -12.71
CA GLU A 3 -1.21 13.08 -12.02
C GLU A 3 -2.00 13.09 -10.71
N VAL A 4 -2.24 11.91 -10.15
CA VAL A 4 -2.89 11.76 -8.85
C VAL A 4 -1.98 10.91 -7.97
N VAL A 5 -1.69 11.41 -6.77
CA VAL A 5 -0.97 10.63 -5.76
C VAL A 5 -1.95 9.75 -5.00
N ALA A 6 -1.67 8.45 -4.92
CA ALA A 6 -2.40 7.51 -4.10
C ALA A 6 -1.57 7.14 -2.85
N LEU A 7 -2.23 7.06 -1.70
CA LEU A 7 -1.63 6.56 -0.46
C LEU A 7 -2.33 5.27 -0.05
N PHE A 8 -1.67 4.14 -0.27
CA PHE A 8 -2.14 2.82 0.16
C PHE A 8 -1.72 2.54 1.60
N LYS A 9 -2.59 1.87 2.35
CA LYS A 9 -2.32 1.42 3.72
C LYS A 9 -2.42 -0.10 3.71
N THR A 10 -1.40 -0.75 4.25
CA THR A 10 -1.29 -2.21 4.29
C THR A 10 -0.48 -2.62 5.51
N SER A 11 -0.42 -3.93 5.80
CA SER A 11 0.46 -4.47 6.82
C SER A 11 1.89 -4.62 6.29
N VAL A 12 2.88 -4.68 7.19
CA VAL A 12 4.27 -4.95 6.82
C VAL A 12 4.40 -6.28 6.07
N ALA A 13 3.62 -7.29 6.47
CA ALA A 13 3.62 -8.61 5.84
C ALA A 13 3.14 -8.60 4.39
N LYS A 14 2.21 -7.71 4.01
CA LYS A 14 1.66 -7.61 2.65
C LYS A 14 2.30 -6.51 1.81
N ALA A 15 3.32 -5.82 2.32
CA ALA A 15 3.94 -4.69 1.64
C ALA A 15 4.68 -5.10 0.35
N ASP A 16 5.40 -6.23 0.38
CA ASP A 16 6.11 -6.76 -0.79
C ASP A 16 5.15 -7.20 -1.90
N ASP A 17 4.07 -7.89 -1.54
CA ASP A 17 3.03 -8.32 -2.49
C ASP A 17 2.33 -7.12 -3.14
N LEU A 18 2.01 -6.08 -2.36
CA LEU A 18 1.40 -4.86 -2.88
C LEU A 18 2.34 -4.10 -3.83
N GLU A 19 3.61 -3.96 -3.48
CA GLU A 19 4.59 -3.31 -4.35
C GLU A 19 4.74 -4.04 -5.68
N LYS A 20 4.85 -5.38 -5.64
CA LYS A 20 4.91 -6.20 -6.84
C LYS A 20 3.67 -6.01 -7.70
N TRP A 21 2.48 -6.08 -7.11
CA TRP A 21 1.23 -5.91 -7.84
C TRP A 21 1.14 -4.52 -8.48
N LEU A 22 1.49 -3.45 -7.74
CA LEU A 22 1.52 -2.10 -8.28
C LEU A 22 2.50 -2.00 -9.45
N ALA A 23 3.72 -2.53 -9.33
CA ALA A 23 4.70 -2.51 -10.42
C ALA A 23 4.22 -3.24 -11.69
N GLU A 24 3.56 -4.38 -11.53
CA GLU A 24 3.05 -5.19 -12.65
C GLU A 24 1.83 -4.56 -13.34
N ASN A 25 1.04 -3.76 -12.63
CA ASN A 25 -0.24 -3.22 -13.12
C ASN A 25 -0.24 -1.71 -13.37
N HIS A 26 0.83 -0.99 -13.01
CA HIS A 26 0.91 0.45 -13.24
C HIS A 26 1.04 0.76 -14.74
N PRO A 27 0.39 1.83 -15.26
CA PRO A 27 0.52 2.22 -16.67
C PRO A 27 1.91 2.76 -17.05
N TYR A 28 2.82 2.94 -16.09
CA TYR A 28 4.15 3.49 -16.34
C TYR A 28 5.14 2.35 -16.42
N GLU A 29 6.12 2.47 -17.33
CA GLU A 29 7.24 1.54 -17.42
C GLU A 29 8.07 1.52 -16.12
N VAL A 30 8.24 2.69 -15.48
CA VAL A 30 8.97 2.83 -14.22
C VAL A 30 8.12 3.67 -13.24
N PRO A 31 7.20 3.06 -12.49
CA PRO A 31 6.35 3.77 -11.54
C PRO A 31 7.10 4.21 -10.28
N ALA A 32 6.72 5.36 -9.71
CA ALA A 32 7.21 5.79 -8.41
C ALA A 32 6.43 5.09 -7.28
N ILE A 33 7.04 4.09 -6.64
CA ILE A 33 6.47 3.36 -5.50
C ILE A 33 7.40 3.58 -4.30
N ILE A 34 6.89 4.22 -3.23
CA ILE A 34 7.69 4.62 -2.06
C ILE A 34 7.01 4.08 -0.80
N ARG A 35 7.79 3.44 0.08
CA ARG A 35 7.32 2.95 1.38
C ARG A 35 7.65 3.93 2.50
N ILE A 36 6.66 4.19 3.35
CA ILE A 36 6.80 5.02 4.54
C ILE A 36 6.43 4.16 5.75
N GLY A 37 7.38 3.89 6.63
CA GLY A 37 7.12 3.18 7.89
C GLY A 37 6.33 4.06 8.87
N ALA A 38 5.23 3.53 9.41
CA ALA A 38 4.37 4.24 10.34
C ALA A 38 3.82 3.32 11.45
N ARG A 39 3.30 3.92 12.51
CA ARG A 39 2.46 3.26 13.51
C ARG A 39 1.06 3.85 13.43
N ALA A 40 0.05 3.03 13.70
CA ALA A 40 -1.34 3.45 13.81
C ALA A 40 -1.81 3.33 15.27
N ASN A 41 -2.90 4.03 15.59
CA ASN A 41 -3.66 3.75 16.80
C ASN A 41 -4.25 2.33 16.74
N GLU A 42 -4.39 1.70 17.90
CA GLU A 42 -4.81 0.30 18.07
C GLU A 42 -6.08 -0.03 17.26
N SER A 43 -7.15 0.76 17.44
CA SER A 43 -8.42 0.50 16.74
C SER A 43 -8.34 0.56 15.21
N TYR A 44 -7.42 1.36 14.64
CA TYR A 44 -7.22 1.39 13.19
C TYR A 44 -6.36 0.22 12.72
N ALA A 45 -5.36 -0.16 13.52
CA ALA A 45 -4.52 -1.33 13.24
C ALA A 45 -5.35 -2.61 13.26
N ASP A 46 -6.26 -2.76 14.23
CA ASP A 46 -7.15 -3.92 14.34
C ASP A 46 -8.10 -4.02 13.14
N TRP A 47 -8.77 -2.92 12.79
CA TRP A 47 -9.62 -2.87 11.60
C TRP A 47 -8.84 -3.20 10.32
N LEU A 48 -7.63 -2.67 10.17
CA LEU A 48 -6.79 -2.94 9.00
C LEU A 48 -6.38 -4.43 8.94
N ALA A 49 -6.09 -5.05 10.08
CA ALA A 49 -5.80 -6.48 10.14
C ALA A 49 -7.02 -7.31 9.69
N GLU A 50 -8.22 -7.00 10.19
CA GLU A 50 -9.46 -7.68 9.79
C GLU A 50 -9.72 -7.59 8.28
N VAL A 51 -9.57 -6.40 7.68
CA VAL A 51 -9.80 -6.17 6.25
C VAL A 51 -8.77 -6.90 5.38
N LEU A 52 -7.54 -7.09 5.86
CA LEU A 52 -6.49 -7.77 5.10
C LEU A 52 -6.55 -9.30 5.21
N GLU A 53 -7.18 -9.88 6.23
CA GLU A 53 -7.34 -11.34 6.35
C GLU A 53 -8.56 -11.89 5.58
N ALA A 54 -9.45 -11.02 5.09
CA ALA A 54 -10.60 -11.36 4.23
C ALA A 54 -10.19 -11.59 2.76
#